data_AF-A0A2G6FYN8-F1
#
_entry.id   AF-A0A2G6FYN8-F1
#
_cell.length_a   1.000
_cell.length_b   1.000
_cell.length_c   1.000
_cell.angle_alpha   90.00
_cell.angle_beta   90.00
_cell.angle_gamma   90.00
#
_symmetry.space_group_name_H-M   'P 1'
#
loop_
_entity.id
_entity.type
_entity.pdbx_description
1 polymer ?
#
loop_
_entity_poly.entity_id
_entity_poly.type
_entity_poly.pdbx_seq_one_letter_code
_entity_poly.pdbx_strand_id
1 'polypeptide(L)'
;MARSLALLLGKEPTKPDPARITKKATAFHADMSRKRDKEAMKKFMVLRHEVAAGPKKWRRVRWSVLILVNVLFILSYRVDLQLMEGALTGSRFAGFHLADLNAALQVMLAYKQV
;
A
#
# COMPACT_ATOMS: atom_id res chain seq x y z
N MET A 1 34.07 26.61 -22.10
CA MET A 1 32.62 26.83 -22.21
C MET A 1 31.90 25.80 -23.09
N ALA A 2 32.38 25.51 -24.30
CA ALA A 2 31.71 24.57 -25.24
C ALA A 2 31.33 23.19 -24.66
N ARG A 3 32.17 22.61 -23.77
CA ARG A 3 31.90 21.31 -23.15
C ARG A 3 30.69 21.31 -22.21
N SER A 4 30.49 22.38 -21.44
CA SER A 4 29.37 22.48 -20.50
C SER A 4 28.03 22.58 -21.23
N LEU A 5 28.00 23.32 -22.35
CA LEU A 5 26.84 23.41 -23.23
C LEU A 5 26.53 22.06 -23.89
N ALA A 6 27.55 21.32 -24.33
CA ALA A 6 27.35 19.99 -24.91
C ALA A 6 26.76 18.97 -23.91
N LEU A 7 27.10 19.06 -22.61
CA LEU A 7 26.50 18.22 -21.56
C LEU A 7 25.03 18.56 -21.32
N LEU A 8 24.66 19.86 -21.38
CA LEU A 8 23.26 20.29 -21.28
C LEU A 8 22.42 19.82 -22.46
N LEU A 9 23.04 19.64 -23.63
CA LEU A 9 22.41 19.11 -24.84
C LEU A 9 22.43 17.57 -24.92
N GLY A 10 22.67 16.89 -23.80
CA GLY A 10 22.50 15.43 -23.69
C GLY A 10 23.74 14.60 -24.02
N LYS A 11 24.92 15.20 -24.19
CA LYS A 11 26.17 14.44 -24.34
C LYS A 11 26.49 13.68 -23.04
N GLU A 12 26.94 12.43 -23.18
CA GLU A 12 27.26 11.59 -22.03
C GLU A 12 28.34 12.22 -21.12
N PRO A 13 28.11 12.25 -19.79
CA PRO A 13 29.05 12.85 -18.85
C PRO A 13 30.30 11.99 -18.69
N THR A 14 31.39 12.40 -19.34
CA THR A 14 32.71 11.76 -19.16
C THR A 14 33.43 12.32 -17.93
N LYS A 15 33.94 11.44 -17.06
CA LYS A 15 34.75 11.81 -15.88
C LYS A 15 35.94 12.70 -16.31
N PRO A 16 36.19 13.83 -15.63
CA PRO A 16 37.36 14.66 -15.92
C PRO A 16 38.67 13.89 -15.66
N ASP A 17 39.66 14.11 -16.52
CA ASP A 17 41.02 13.61 -16.34
C ASP A 17 41.61 14.13 -15.01
N PRO A 18 42.10 13.24 -14.11
CA PRO A 18 42.70 13.62 -12.83
C PRO A 18 43.78 14.71 -12.94
N ALA A 19 44.51 14.77 -14.05
CA ALA A 19 45.56 15.77 -14.26
C ALA A 19 45.03 17.21 -14.48
N ARG A 20 43.75 17.36 -14.88
CA ARG A 20 43.09 18.66 -15.10
C ARG A 20 42.35 19.18 -13.87
N ILE A 21 42.33 18.43 -12.77
CA ILE A 21 41.68 18.85 -11.53
C ILE A 21 42.62 19.80 -10.80
N THR A 22 42.24 21.08 -10.71
CA THR A 22 43.01 22.10 -10.00
C THR A 22 43.22 21.68 -8.53
N LYS A 23 44.44 21.85 -8.00
CA LYS A 23 44.79 21.51 -6.61
C LYS A 23 43.81 22.07 -5.57
N LYS A 24 43.22 23.24 -5.85
CA LYS A 24 42.17 23.90 -5.05
C LYS A 24 40.85 23.11 -5.00
N ALA A 25 40.43 22.48 -6.11
CA ALA A 25 39.22 21.68 -6.17
C ALA A 25 39.39 20.34 -5.43
N THR A 26 40.56 19.70 -5.55
CA THR A 26 40.90 18.49 -4.80
C THR A 26 40.92 18.75 -3.30
N ALA A 27 41.51 19.88 -2.87
CA ALA A 27 41.49 20.30 -1.47
C ALA A 27 40.07 20.60 -0.97
N PHE A 28 39.22 21.24 -1.78
CA PHE A 28 37.82 21.50 -1.45
C PHE A 28 37.00 20.21 -1.32
N HIS A 29 37.19 19.23 -2.20
CA HIS A 29 36.55 17.92 -2.09
C HIS A 29 37.01 17.14 -0.85
N ALA A 30 38.29 17.22 -0.49
CA ALA A 30 38.82 16.63 0.72
C ALA A 30 38.26 17.30 1.99
N ASP A 31 38.14 18.63 2.01
CA ASP A 31 37.57 19.40 3.12
C ASP A 31 36.06 19.15 3.27
N MET A 32 35.32 19.11 2.16
CA MET A 32 33.88 18.79 2.16
C MET A 32 33.60 17.35 2.60
N SER A 33 34.49 16.40 2.28
CA SER A 33 34.38 15.02 2.77
C SER A 33 34.71 14.91 4.26
N ARG A 34 35.59 15.77 4.81
CA ARG A 34 35.89 15.86 6.25
C ARG A 34 34.78 16.56 7.04
N LYS A 35 34.17 17.61 6.48
CA LYS A 35 33.08 18.38 7.10
C LYS A 35 31.71 17.73 7.01
N ARG A 36 31.56 16.67 6.19
CA ARG A 36 30.32 15.88 6.13
C ARG A 36 30.27 14.94 7.32
N ASP A 37 30.00 15.52 8.47
CA ASP A 37 29.71 14.76 9.68
C ASP A 37 28.44 13.94 9.44
N LYS A 38 28.65 12.64 9.20
CA LYS A 38 27.56 11.70 8.85
C LYS A 38 26.52 11.67 9.96
N GLU A 39 26.92 11.95 11.19
CA GLU A 39 26.04 12.04 12.35
C GLU A 39 25.17 13.29 12.31
N ALA A 40 25.71 14.44 11.95
CA ALA A 40 24.93 15.67 11.78
C ALA A 40 23.87 15.48 10.68
N MET A 41 24.24 14.89 9.54
CA MET A 41 23.29 14.62 8.46
C MET A 41 22.17 13.65 8.89
N LYS A 42 22.52 12.58 9.61
CA LYS A 42 21.53 11.66 10.20
C LYS A 42 20.60 12.39 11.16
N LYS A 43 21.13 13.25 12.04
CA LYS A 43 20.34 14.06 12.98
C LYS A 43 19.36 14.99 12.26
N PHE A 44 19.80 15.68 11.20
CA PHE A 44 18.90 16.52 10.39
C PHE A 44 17.81 15.70 9.69
N MET A 45 18.11 14.49 9.26
CA MET A 45 17.13 13.60 8.62
C MET A 45 16.10 13.10 9.62
N VAL A 46 16.51 12.72 10.84
CA VAL A 46 15.59 12.35 11.94
C VAL A 46 14.74 13.56 12.36
N LEU A 47 15.35 14.73 12.56
CA LEU A 47 14.61 15.96 12.90
C LEU A 47 13.57 16.30 11.84
N ARG A 48 13.90 16.16 10.54
CA ARG A 48 12.92 16.38 9.46
C ARG A 48 11.74 15.42 9.57
N HIS A 49 11.97 14.16 9.93
CA HIS A 49 10.88 13.20 10.15
C HIS A 49 10.03 13.54 11.39
N GLU A 50 10.62 14.08 12.44
CA GLU A 50 9.91 14.49 13.65
C GLU A 50 9.07 15.75 13.43
N VAL A 51 9.63 16.77 12.77
CA VAL A 51 8.97 18.06 12.52
C VAL A 51 7.89 17.94 11.44
N ALA A 52 8.02 17.02 10.48
CA ALA A 52 6.99 16.76 9.47
C ALA A 52 5.77 16.00 9.99
N ALA A 53 5.73 15.64 11.28
CA ALA A 53 4.61 14.96 11.89
C ALA A 53 3.46 15.95 12.16
N GLY A 54 2.69 16.28 11.11
CA GLY A 54 1.39 16.93 11.25
C GLY A 54 0.42 16.15 12.16
N PRO A 55 -0.79 16.67 12.43
CA PRO A 55 -1.70 16.12 13.43
C PRO A 55 -1.93 14.59 13.27
N LYS A 56 -1.32 13.80 14.17
CA LYS A 56 -1.35 12.32 14.11
C LYS A 56 -2.79 11.76 14.18
N LYS A 57 -3.72 12.51 14.80
CA LYS A 57 -5.15 12.14 14.91
C LYS A 57 -5.83 12.00 13.55
N TRP A 58 -5.72 13.01 12.68
CA TRP A 58 -6.35 13.01 11.36
C TRP A 58 -5.74 11.97 10.42
N ARG A 59 -4.43 11.76 10.52
CA ARG A 59 -3.77 10.66 9.81
C ARG A 59 -4.37 9.31 10.21
N ARG A 60 -4.48 9.02 11.51
CA ARG A 60 -5.08 7.77 12.00
C ARG A 60 -6.51 7.59 11.50
N VAL A 61 -7.36 8.61 11.61
CA VAL A 61 -8.75 8.55 11.11
C VAL A 61 -8.79 8.24 9.61
N ARG A 62 -8.01 8.95 8.79
CA ARG A 62 -7.97 8.72 7.34
C ARG A 62 -7.56 7.29 7.01
N TRP A 63 -6.51 6.77 7.67
CA TRP A 63 -6.06 5.40 7.45
C TRP A 63 -7.06 4.37 7.99
N SER A 64 -7.70 4.61 9.13
CA SER A 64 -8.75 3.74 9.66
C SER A 64 -9.93 3.65 8.71
N VAL A 65 -10.38 4.75 8.11
CA VAL A 65 -11.47 4.75 7.12
C VAL A 65 -11.07 3.98 5.87
N LEU A 66 -9.85 4.21 5.34
CA LEU A 66 -9.36 3.49 4.17
C LEU A 66 -9.30 1.97 4.41
N ILE A 67 -8.77 1.55 5.56
CA ILE A 67 -8.70 0.14 5.94
C ILE A 67 -10.11 -0.43 6.12
N LEU A 68 -10.98 0.29 6.83
CA LEU A 68 -12.36 -0.15 7.08
C LEU A 68 -13.11 -0.38 5.77
N VAL A 69 -13.08 0.59 4.85
CA VAL A 69 -13.75 0.48 3.54
C VAL A 69 -13.20 -0.69 2.74
N ASN A 70 -11.88 -0.91 2.76
CA ASN A 70 -11.26 -2.02 2.04
C ASN A 70 -11.66 -3.39 2.62
N VAL A 71 -11.70 -3.52 3.95
CA VAL A 71 -12.17 -4.74 4.63
C VAL A 71 -13.65 -4.97 4.34
N LEU A 72 -14.48 -3.91 4.42
CA LEU A 72 -15.91 -4.01 4.11
C LEU A 72 -16.15 -4.45 2.66
N PHE A 73 -15.34 -3.95 1.72
CA PHE A 73 -15.38 -4.34 0.32
C PHE A 73 -15.06 -5.83 0.13
N ILE A 74 -13.99 -6.33 0.77
CA ILE A 74 -13.63 -7.76 0.69
C ILE A 74 -14.73 -8.63 1.30
N LEU A 75 -15.30 -8.22 2.43
CA LEU A 75 -16.40 -8.94 3.07
C LEU A 75 -17.66 -8.94 2.20
N SER A 76 -18.04 -7.79 1.63
CA SER A 76 -19.15 -7.69 0.66
C SER A 76 -18.91 -8.61 -0.52
N TYR A 77 -17.74 -8.52 -1.15
CA TYR A 77 -17.37 -9.36 -2.28
C TYR A 77 -17.46 -10.84 -1.95
N ARG A 78 -17.07 -11.26 -0.74
CA ARG A 78 -17.16 -12.67 -0.31
C ARG A 78 -18.61 -13.11 -0.15
N VAL A 79 -19.48 -12.27 0.41
CA VAL A 79 -20.91 -12.54 0.52
C VAL A 79 -21.57 -12.56 -0.85
N ASP A 80 -21.27 -11.59 -1.71
CA ASP A 80 -21.81 -11.50 -3.08
C ASP A 80 -21.36 -12.71 -3.91
N LEU A 81 -20.09 -13.09 -3.80
CA LEU A 81 -19.56 -14.30 -4.43
C LEU A 81 -20.25 -15.56 -3.88
N GLN A 82 -20.48 -15.64 -2.57
CA GLN A 82 -21.20 -16.76 -1.95
C GLN A 82 -22.69 -16.75 -2.28
N LEU A 83 -23.31 -15.61 -2.60
CA LEU A 83 -24.66 -15.55 -3.15
C LEU A 83 -24.67 -16.01 -4.60
N MET A 84 -23.64 -15.71 -5.39
CA MET A 84 -23.52 -16.22 -6.76
C MET A 84 -23.21 -17.73 -6.81
N GLU A 85 -22.27 -18.21 -5.99
CA GLU A 85 -21.87 -19.63 -5.89
C GLU A 85 -22.87 -20.46 -5.06
N GLY A 86 -23.44 -19.85 -4.03
CA GLY A 86 -24.52 -20.38 -3.20
C GLY A 86 -25.90 -20.25 -3.84
N ALA A 87 -26.12 -19.46 -4.89
CA ALA A 87 -27.31 -19.63 -5.72
C ALA A 87 -27.26 -20.97 -6.49
N LEU A 88 -26.07 -21.39 -6.95
CA LEU A 88 -25.85 -22.67 -7.62
C LEU A 88 -25.80 -23.87 -6.65
N THR A 89 -25.30 -23.69 -5.44
CA THR A 89 -25.13 -24.76 -4.43
C THR A 89 -26.24 -24.74 -3.36
N GLY A 90 -26.65 -23.55 -2.92
CA GLY A 90 -27.77 -23.32 -2.02
C GLY A 90 -29.14 -23.49 -2.69
N SER A 91 -29.27 -23.42 -4.02
CA SER A 91 -30.46 -23.97 -4.71
C SER A 91 -30.61 -25.47 -4.45
N ARG A 92 -29.50 -26.23 -4.44
CA ARG A 92 -29.52 -27.66 -4.11
C ARG A 92 -29.74 -27.87 -2.61
N PHE A 93 -29.09 -27.09 -1.75
CA PHE A 93 -29.22 -27.23 -0.29
C PHE A 93 -30.60 -26.78 0.24
N ALA A 94 -31.12 -25.63 -0.20
CA ALA A 94 -32.47 -25.18 0.09
C ALA A 94 -33.53 -26.04 -0.61
N GLY A 95 -33.24 -26.57 -1.81
CA GLY A 95 -34.10 -27.53 -2.49
C GLY A 95 -34.28 -28.83 -1.70
N PHE A 96 -33.21 -29.36 -1.08
CA PHE A 96 -33.28 -30.53 -0.20
C PHE A 96 -33.94 -30.23 1.16
N HIS A 97 -33.67 -29.08 1.78
CA HIS A 97 -34.32 -28.69 3.06
C HIS A 97 -35.78 -28.28 2.91
N LEU A 98 -36.18 -27.62 1.83
CA LEU A 98 -37.58 -27.20 1.62
C LEU A 98 -38.46 -28.38 1.18
N ALA A 99 -37.91 -29.36 0.45
CA ALA A 99 -38.61 -30.61 0.17
C ALA A 99 -38.90 -31.38 1.47
N ASP A 100 -37.93 -31.44 2.39
CA ASP A 100 -38.11 -32.06 3.70
C ASP A 100 -38.99 -31.22 4.63
N LEU A 101 -38.94 -29.88 4.60
CA LEU A 101 -39.85 -29.03 5.37
C LEU A 101 -41.30 -29.15 4.92
N ASN A 102 -41.58 -29.25 3.62
CA ASN A 102 -42.95 -29.50 3.12
C ASN A 102 -43.41 -30.91 3.49
N ALA A 103 -42.54 -31.92 3.40
CA ALA A 103 -42.83 -33.28 3.85
C ALA A 103 -43.05 -33.36 5.37
N ALA A 104 -42.22 -32.67 6.17
CA ALA A 104 -42.33 -32.58 7.61
C ALA A 104 -43.57 -31.82 8.06
N LEU A 105 -43.96 -30.74 7.36
CA LEU A 105 -45.25 -30.07 7.59
C LEU A 105 -46.43 -30.95 7.19
N GLN A 106 -46.36 -31.66 6.06
CA GLN A 106 -47.39 -32.63 5.65
C GLN A 106 -47.53 -33.76 6.66
N VAL A 107 -46.44 -34.33 7.15
CA VAL A 107 -46.43 -35.38 8.17
C VAL A 107 -46.94 -34.81 9.50
N MET A 108 -46.47 -33.65 9.96
CA MET A 108 -46.94 -33.03 11.21
C MET A 108 -48.41 -32.61 11.16
N LEU A 109 -48.94 -32.20 9.99
CA LEU A 109 -50.36 -31.90 9.78
C LEU A 109 -51.19 -33.20 9.61
N ALA A 110 -50.66 -34.22 8.95
CA ALA A 110 -51.33 -35.51 8.75
C ALA A 110 -51.41 -36.34 10.03
N TYR A 111 -50.41 -36.25 10.92
CA TYR A 111 -50.43 -36.90 12.23
C TYR A 111 -51.17 -36.08 13.31
N LYS A 112 -51.69 -34.88 13.00
CA LYS A 112 -52.49 -34.06 13.92
C LYS A 112 -54.01 -34.37 13.83
N GLN A 113 -54.37 -35.66 13.79
CA GLN A 113 -55.72 -36.16 14.08
C GLN A 113 -55.65 -37.54 14.78
N VAL A 114 -55.27 -37.52 16.06
CA VAL A 114 -55.94 -38.02 17.30
C VAL A 114 -54.92 -37.95 18.42
#